data_AF-A0A7J7FPY6-F1
#
_entry.id   AF-A0A7J7FPY6-F1
#
_cell.length_a   1.000
_cell.length_b   1.000
_cell.length_c   1.000
_cell.angle_alpha   90.00
_cell.angle_beta   90.00
_cell.angle_gamma   90.00
#
_symmetry.space_group_name_H-M   'P 1'
#
loop_
_entity.id
_entity.type
_entity.pdbx_description
1 polymer ?
#
loop_
_entity_poly.entity_id
_entity_poly.type
_entity_poly.pdbx_seq_one_letter_code
_entity_poly.pdbx_strand_id
1 'polypeptide(L)'
;MYCHPWNQYLKIGTLTRQCAYRIEALNGHLNSKTQVMPKISEHFQEICIKMSLESGKALKDLASAIKTMTEPCSVDPHIKNSKTASKHFQSLLELDLWEDLNLLEVIPVATVASLLSDIVVCTEKIAELVHELATLAHFESVDFKETLEKSKVNQCGCLDHIAVTVDGSSQLVKV
;
A
#
# COMPACT_ATOMS: atom_id res chain seq x y z
N MET A 1 11.39 34.41 -5.15
CA MET A 1 10.38 34.17 -4.09
C MET A 1 10.04 32.70 -4.14
N TYR A 2 10.36 31.92 -3.10
CA TYR A 2 10.02 30.51 -3.04
C TYR A 2 8.52 30.38 -2.76
N CYS A 3 7.73 30.16 -3.81
CA CYS A 3 6.30 29.92 -3.69
C CYS A 3 6.08 28.43 -3.42
N HIS A 4 6.15 28.03 -2.15
CA HIS A 4 5.80 26.66 -1.77
C HIS A 4 4.31 26.40 -2.05
N PRO A 5 3.95 25.27 -2.67
CA PRO A 5 2.57 24.93 -3.01
C PRO A 5 1.76 24.50 -1.77
N TRP A 6 1.60 25.41 -0.79
CA TRP A 6 0.98 25.14 0.52
C TRP A 6 -0.42 24.54 0.44
N ASN A 7 -1.21 24.96 -0.56
CA ASN A 7 -2.53 24.38 -0.79
C ASN A 7 -2.46 22.86 -1.02
N GLN A 8 -1.43 22.38 -1.73
CA GLN A 8 -1.27 20.98 -2.03
C GLN A 8 -0.91 20.16 -0.79
N TYR A 9 -0.02 20.69 0.07
CA TYR A 9 0.28 20.09 1.37
C TYR A 9 -0.96 19.96 2.26
N LEU A 10 -1.84 20.97 2.27
CA LEU A 10 -3.08 20.94 3.05
C LEU A 10 -4.07 19.88 2.55
N LYS A 11 -4.21 19.73 1.23
CA LYS A 11 -5.04 18.66 0.64
C LYS A 11 -4.50 17.27 1.00
N ILE A 12 -3.18 17.07 0.87
CA ILE A 12 -2.51 15.81 1.25
C ILE A 12 -2.78 15.52 2.73
N GLY A 13 -2.53 16.48 3.62
CA GLY A 13 -2.76 16.30 5.06
C GLY A 13 -4.21 15.95 5.41
N THR A 14 -5.17 16.55 4.70
CA THR A 14 -6.60 16.26 4.89
C THR A 14 -6.93 14.82 4.49
N LEU A 15 -6.49 14.38 3.30
CA LEU A 15 -6.69 12.99 2.85
C LEU A 15 -5.95 11.98 3.72
N THR A 16 -4.71 12.27 4.13
CA THR A 16 -3.95 11.40 5.04
C THR A 16 -4.68 11.18 6.35
N ARG A 17 -5.27 12.23 6.94
CA ARG A 17 -6.09 12.09 8.16
C ARG A 17 -7.35 11.24 7.92
N GLN A 18 -8.01 11.43 6.78
CA GLN A 18 -9.16 10.60 6.39
C GLN A 18 -8.77 9.12 6.17
N CYS A 19 -7.56 8.87 5.65
CA CYS A 19 -7.00 7.52 5.53
C CYS A 19 -6.76 6.91 6.92
N ALA A 20 -6.16 7.68 7.83
CA ALA A 20 -5.86 7.24 9.19
C ALA A 20 -7.11 6.81 9.95
N TYR A 21 -8.22 7.56 9.84
CA TYR A 21 -9.49 7.15 10.48
C TYR A 21 -10.03 5.82 9.95
N ARG A 22 -9.84 5.52 8.66
CA ARG A 22 -10.25 4.23 8.08
C ARG A 22 -9.36 3.09 8.55
N ILE A 23 -8.05 3.34 8.65
CA ILE A 23 -7.10 2.39 9.22
C ILE A 23 -7.44 2.11 10.69
N GLU A 24 -7.79 3.15 11.46
CA GLU A 24 -8.21 3.01 12.86
C GLU A 24 -9.50 2.21 12.99
N ALA A 25 -10.51 2.47 12.15
CA ALA A 25 -11.74 1.68 12.10
C ALA A 25 -11.45 0.21 11.75
N LEU A 26 -10.63 -0.05 10.73
CA LEU A 26 -10.19 -1.40 10.36
C LEU A 26 -9.49 -2.09 11.53
N ASN A 27 -8.56 -1.39 12.19
CA ASN A 27 -7.84 -1.90 13.35
C ASN A 27 -8.80 -2.22 14.51
N GLY A 28 -9.86 -1.43 14.68
CA GLY A 28 -10.95 -1.73 15.60
C GLY A 28 -11.61 -3.08 15.29
N HIS A 29 -11.98 -3.33 14.04
CA HIS A 29 -12.60 -4.59 13.61
C HIS A 29 -11.66 -5.80 13.77
N LEU A 30 -10.36 -5.64 13.52
CA LEU A 30 -9.37 -6.72 13.65
C LEU A 30 -9.06 -7.05 15.12
N ASN A 31 -9.05 -6.06 16.02
CA ASN A 31 -8.71 -6.25 17.43
C ASN A 31 -9.93 -6.53 18.32
N SER A 32 -11.13 -6.11 17.89
CA SER A 32 -12.37 -6.56 18.52
C SER A 32 -12.49 -8.05 18.24
N LYS A 33 -12.12 -8.87 19.23
CA LYS A 33 -12.19 -10.34 19.24
C LYS A 33 -13.57 -10.80 18.76
N THR A 34 -13.76 -10.89 17.45
CA THR A 34 -14.91 -11.52 16.86
C THR A 34 -14.50 -12.96 16.67
N GLN A 35 -14.96 -13.79 17.60
CA GLN A 35 -14.93 -15.26 17.58
C GLN A 35 -15.72 -15.83 16.37
N VAL A 36 -15.97 -15.03 15.33
CA VAL A 36 -16.95 -15.21 14.26
C VAL A 36 -16.30 -14.87 12.91
N MET A 37 -15.03 -15.23 12.71
CA MET A 37 -14.47 -15.29 11.36
C MET A 37 -13.98 -16.71 11.08
N PRO A 38 -14.89 -17.69 10.84
CA PRO A 38 -14.49 -19.02 10.41
C PRO A 38 -14.06 -19.01 8.93
N LYS A 39 -13.36 -20.07 8.50
CA LYS A 39 -12.97 -20.56 7.14
C LYS A 39 -12.96 -19.61 5.95
N ILE A 40 -14.02 -18.82 5.73
CA ILE A 40 -14.06 -17.67 4.83
C ILE A 40 -12.87 -16.75 5.08
N SER A 41 -12.50 -16.55 6.36
CA SER A 41 -11.38 -15.69 6.74
C SER A 41 -10.07 -16.10 6.05
N GLU A 42 -9.76 -17.39 5.94
CA GLU A 42 -8.51 -17.87 5.34
C GLU A 42 -8.43 -17.51 3.86
N HIS A 43 -9.55 -17.65 3.13
CA HIS A 43 -9.60 -17.34 1.70
C HIS A 43 -9.37 -15.84 1.42
N PHE A 44 -9.95 -14.99 2.27
CA PHE A 44 -9.85 -13.54 2.12
C PHE A 44 -8.62 -12.94 2.83
N GLN A 45 -7.99 -13.68 3.73
CA GLN A 45 -6.85 -13.22 4.53
C GLN A 45 -5.67 -12.84 3.66
N GLU A 46 -5.32 -13.65 2.68
CA GLU A 46 -4.20 -13.36 1.76
C GLU A 46 -4.44 -12.06 0.99
N ILE A 47 -5.67 -11.82 0.56
CA ILE A 47 -6.04 -10.62 -0.19
C ILE A 47 -6.05 -9.39 0.73
N CYS A 48 -6.58 -9.52 1.95
CA CYS A 48 -6.52 -8.48 2.99
C CYS A 48 -5.08 -8.07 3.32
N ILE A 49 -4.21 -9.06 3.52
CA ILE A 49 -2.78 -8.84 3.79
C ILE A 49 -2.14 -8.13 2.60
N LYS A 50 -2.40 -8.58 1.37
CA LYS A 50 -1.85 -7.97 0.16
C LYS A 50 -2.29 -6.52 -0.01
N MET A 51 -3.58 -6.21 0.14
CA MET A 51 -4.08 -4.82 0.06
C MET A 51 -3.43 -3.93 1.11
N SER A 52 -3.38 -4.39 2.37
CA SER A 52 -2.80 -3.63 3.48
C SER A 52 -1.30 -3.40 3.28
N LEU A 53 -0.56 -4.44 2.88
CA LEU A 53 0.88 -4.40 2.68
C LEU A 53 1.25 -3.46 1.53
N GLU A 54 0.60 -3.59 0.38
CA GLU A 54 0.91 -2.76 -0.79
C GLU A 54 0.48 -1.30 -0.57
N SER A 55 -0.66 -1.05 0.09
CA SER A 55 -1.05 0.31 0.48
C SER A 55 -0.05 0.93 1.48
N GLY A 56 0.40 0.13 2.46
CA GLY A 56 1.41 0.57 3.43
C GLY A 56 2.76 0.91 2.80
N LYS A 57 3.22 0.10 1.82
CA LYS A 57 4.43 0.39 1.04
C LYS A 57 4.28 1.68 0.23
N ALA A 58 3.16 1.85 -0.49
CA ALA A 58 2.87 3.08 -1.23
C ALA A 58 2.89 4.32 -0.31
N LEU A 59 2.20 4.28 0.84
CA LEU A 59 2.19 5.38 1.80
C LEU A 59 3.59 5.69 2.35
N LYS A 60 4.40 4.67 2.61
CA LYS A 60 5.78 4.83 3.07
C LYS A 60 6.64 5.52 2.02
N ASP A 61 6.53 5.09 0.77
CA ASP A 61 7.29 5.65 -0.35
C ASP A 61 6.88 7.10 -0.64
N LEU A 62 5.58 7.39 -0.61
CA LEU A 62 5.04 8.76 -0.72
C LEU A 62 5.55 9.66 0.41
N ALA A 63 5.55 9.16 1.65
CA ALA A 63 6.07 9.91 2.79
C ALA A 63 7.58 10.19 2.64
N SER A 64 8.34 9.21 2.14
CA SER A 64 9.76 9.39 1.83
C SER A 64 9.95 10.46 0.77
N ALA A 65 9.23 10.38 -0.36
CA ALA A 65 9.29 11.32 -1.46
C ALA A 65 9.02 12.78 -1.01
N ILE A 66 7.98 13.00 -0.20
CA ILE A 66 7.68 14.32 0.37
C ILE A 66 8.82 14.80 1.29
N LYS A 67 9.35 13.91 2.14
CA LYS A 67 10.40 14.23 3.11
C LYS A 67 11.72 14.60 2.45
N THR A 68 12.08 13.89 1.39
CA THR A 68 13.33 14.10 0.63
C THR A 68 13.15 15.09 -0.51
N MET A 69 11.92 15.49 -0.82
CA MET A 69 11.56 16.32 -1.98
C MET A 69 12.05 15.70 -3.30
N THR A 70 11.86 14.39 -3.44
CA THR A 70 12.27 13.60 -4.60
C THR A 70 11.06 12.94 -5.26
N GLU A 71 11.14 12.71 -6.57
CA GLU A 71 10.06 12.08 -7.35
C GLU A 71 9.65 10.70 -6.77
N PRO A 72 8.34 10.42 -6.59
CA PRO A 72 7.82 9.15 -6.05
C PRO A 72 7.80 8.01 -7.10
N CYS A 73 8.96 7.59 -7.59
CA CYS A 73 9.07 6.61 -8.70
C CYS A 73 8.63 5.17 -8.35
N SER A 74 8.67 4.77 -7.08
CA SER A 74 8.36 3.39 -6.64
C SER A 74 6.90 3.16 -6.24
N VAL A 75 6.05 4.19 -6.33
CA VAL A 75 4.67 4.15 -5.80
C VAL A 75 3.71 3.42 -6.74
N ASP A 76 3.84 3.61 -8.06
CA ASP A 76 2.89 3.08 -9.05
C ASP A 76 2.70 1.55 -8.99
N PRO A 77 3.75 0.72 -8.84
CA PRO A 77 3.57 -0.72 -8.69
C PRO A 77 2.74 -1.08 -7.47
N HIS A 78 2.95 -0.41 -6.34
CA HIS A 78 2.23 -0.67 -5.09
C HIS A 78 0.75 -0.27 -5.19
N ILE A 79 0.44 0.87 -5.82
CA ILE A 79 -0.95 1.28 -6.11
C ILE A 79 -1.64 0.29 -7.05
N LYS A 80 -0.95 -0.13 -8.11
CA LYS A 80 -1.51 -1.10 -9.06
C LYS A 80 -1.78 -2.45 -8.40
N ASN A 81 -0.86 -2.93 -7.58
CA ASN A 81 -0.99 -4.20 -6.86
C ASN A 81 -2.14 -4.16 -5.85
N SER A 82 -2.26 -3.07 -5.08
CA SER A 82 -3.33 -2.91 -4.10
C SER A 82 -4.71 -2.80 -4.78
N LYS A 83 -4.84 -2.07 -5.89
CA LYS A 83 -6.06 -2.01 -6.71
C LYS A 83 -6.44 -3.35 -7.31
N THR A 84 -5.46 -4.10 -7.81
CA THR A 84 -5.70 -5.45 -8.36
C THR A 84 -6.21 -6.39 -7.28
N ALA A 85 -5.61 -6.35 -6.09
CA ALA A 85 -6.06 -7.13 -4.94
C ALA A 85 -7.48 -6.73 -4.49
N SER A 86 -7.79 -5.43 -4.46
CA SER A 86 -9.14 -4.94 -4.12
C SER A 86 -10.21 -5.40 -5.11
N LYS A 87 -9.93 -5.34 -6.41
CA LYS A 87 -10.85 -5.86 -7.44
C LYS A 87 -11.08 -7.37 -7.28
N HIS A 88 -10.01 -8.13 -7.05
CA HIS A 88 -10.10 -9.56 -6.80
C HIS A 88 -10.94 -9.87 -5.55
N PHE A 89 -10.74 -9.08 -4.48
CA PHE A 89 -11.53 -9.18 -3.26
C PHE A 89 -13.03 -8.99 -3.55
N GLN A 90 -13.39 -7.91 -4.26
CA GLN A 90 -14.78 -7.58 -4.59
C GLN A 90 -15.44 -8.69 -5.42
N SER A 91 -14.74 -9.21 -6.43
CA SER A 91 -15.27 -10.31 -7.25
C SER A 91 -15.52 -11.58 -6.43
N LEU A 92 -14.64 -11.94 -5.51
CA LEU A 92 -14.85 -13.10 -4.62
C LEU A 92 -16.00 -12.86 -3.63
N LEU A 93 -16.20 -11.63 -3.15
CA LEU A 93 -17.36 -11.31 -2.31
C LEU A 93 -18.68 -11.43 -3.04
N GLU A 94 -18.72 -11.09 -4.32
CA GLU A 94 -19.92 -11.21 -5.16
C GLU A 94 -20.24 -12.67 -5.50
N LEU A 95 -19.22 -13.54 -5.62
CA LEU A 95 -19.37 -14.95 -5.98
C LEU A 95 -19.59 -15.86 -4.75
N ASP A 96 -18.80 -15.71 -3.69
CA ASP A 96 -18.70 -16.73 -2.63
C ASP A 96 -19.59 -16.47 -1.41
N LEU A 97 -20.03 -15.23 -1.17
CA LEU A 97 -20.71 -14.88 0.08
C LEU A 97 -22.22 -15.16 0.10
N TRP A 98 -22.86 -15.24 -1.06
CA TRP A 98 -24.32 -15.14 -1.15
C TRP A 98 -25.02 -16.49 -1.22
N GLU A 99 -24.29 -17.57 -1.49
CA GLU A 99 -24.91 -18.88 -1.75
C GLU A 99 -25.16 -19.71 -0.48
N ASP A 100 -24.37 -19.54 0.60
CA ASP A 100 -24.42 -20.45 1.77
C ASP A 100 -24.31 -19.81 3.18
N LEU A 101 -24.27 -18.47 3.32
CA LEU A 101 -23.90 -17.80 4.58
C LEU A 101 -25.03 -17.00 5.25
N ASN A 102 -25.01 -17.02 6.59
CA ASN A 102 -25.88 -16.17 7.40
C ASN A 102 -25.39 -14.71 7.35
N LEU A 103 -26.31 -13.74 7.31
CA LEU A 103 -26.01 -12.30 7.25
C LEU A 103 -25.01 -11.83 8.33
N LEU A 104 -25.04 -12.44 9.52
CA LEU A 104 -24.13 -12.14 10.63
C LEU A 104 -22.66 -12.49 10.35
N GLU A 105 -22.39 -13.43 9.45
CA GLU A 105 -21.03 -13.83 9.03
C GLU A 105 -20.56 -12.98 7.84
N VAL A 106 -21.49 -12.54 6.99
CA VAL A 106 -21.21 -11.71 5.82
C VAL A 106 -20.86 -10.27 6.20
N ILE A 107 -21.58 -9.69 7.18
CA ILE A 107 -21.41 -8.28 7.56
C ILE A 107 -19.96 -7.94 7.96
N PRO A 108 -19.29 -8.69 8.87
CA PRO A 108 -17.91 -8.40 9.26
C PRO A 108 -16.93 -8.48 8.09
N VAL A 109 -17.06 -9.51 7.23
CA VAL A 109 -16.20 -9.70 6.05
C VAL A 109 -16.37 -8.53 5.07
N ALA A 110 -17.61 -8.20 4.74
CA ALA A 110 -17.92 -7.09 3.83
C ALA A 110 -17.46 -5.73 4.41
N THR A 111 -17.54 -5.55 5.73
CA THR A 111 -17.08 -4.32 6.39
C THR A 111 -15.55 -4.19 6.30
N VAL A 112 -14.80 -5.25 6.62
CA VAL A 112 -13.34 -5.28 6.49
C VAL A 112 -12.92 -5.02 5.03
N ALA A 113 -13.59 -5.65 4.08
CA ALA A 113 -13.34 -5.46 2.66
C ALA A 113 -13.58 -4.03 2.19
N SER A 114 -14.67 -3.42 2.66
CA SER A 114 -15.04 -2.05 2.32
C SER A 114 -14.01 -1.08 2.87
N LEU A 115 -13.63 -1.23 4.15
CA LEU A 115 -12.60 -0.41 4.79
C LEU A 115 -11.25 -0.52 4.09
N LEU A 116 -10.83 -1.74 3.72
CA LEU A 116 -9.58 -1.93 2.99
C LEU A 116 -9.62 -1.35 1.57
N SER A 117 -10.73 -1.51 0.86
CA SER A 117 -10.93 -0.89 -0.47
C SER A 117 -10.89 0.64 -0.36
N ASP A 118 -11.50 1.20 0.67
CA ASP A 118 -11.47 2.62 0.99
C ASP A 118 -10.04 3.12 1.27
N ILE A 119 -9.21 2.33 1.97
CA ILE A 119 -7.79 2.62 2.21
C ILE A 119 -7.00 2.59 0.89
N VAL A 120 -7.25 1.62 0.02
CA VAL A 120 -6.63 1.55 -1.32
C VAL A 120 -6.95 2.81 -2.13
N VAL A 121 -8.24 3.19 -2.21
CA VAL A 121 -8.68 4.41 -2.92
C VAL A 121 -8.08 5.66 -2.29
N CYS A 122 -8.02 5.74 -0.97
CA CYS A 122 -7.42 6.89 -0.30
C CYS A 122 -5.92 7.00 -0.60
N THR A 123 -5.22 5.86 -0.64
CA THR A 123 -3.79 5.81 -0.96
C THR A 123 -3.50 6.24 -2.40
N GLU A 124 -4.33 5.82 -3.35
CA GLU A 124 -4.27 6.29 -4.75
C GLU A 124 -4.45 7.81 -4.85
N LYS A 125 -5.47 8.37 -4.19
CA LYS A 125 -5.69 9.83 -4.21
C LYS A 125 -4.55 10.61 -3.56
N ILE A 126 -3.95 10.07 -2.50
CA ILE A 126 -2.76 10.68 -1.90
C ILE A 126 -1.60 10.65 -2.91
N ALA A 127 -1.39 9.53 -3.62
CA ALA A 127 -0.36 9.43 -4.65
C ALA A 127 -0.55 10.49 -5.74
N GLU A 128 -1.76 10.64 -6.29
CA GLU A 128 -2.09 11.67 -7.29
C GLU A 128 -1.73 13.08 -6.80
N LEU A 129 -2.11 13.43 -5.56
CA LEU A 129 -1.79 14.74 -5.00
C LEU A 129 -0.29 14.93 -4.76
N VAL A 130 0.45 13.87 -4.44
CA VAL A 130 1.90 13.92 -4.23
C VAL A 130 2.65 14.04 -5.57
N HIS A 131 2.18 13.39 -6.64
CA HIS A 131 2.72 13.62 -7.99
C HIS A 131 2.48 15.06 -8.46
N GLU A 132 1.28 15.62 -8.20
CA GLU A 132 1.00 17.04 -8.47
C GLU A 132 1.91 17.94 -7.61
N LEU A 133 2.10 17.62 -6.33
CA LEU A 133 3.02 18.34 -5.45
C LEU A 133 4.46 18.30 -5.99
N ALA A 134 4.94 17.12 -6.39
CA ALA A 134 6.28 16.92 -6.94
C ALA A 134 6.51 17.81 -8.17
N THR A 135 5.52 17.86 -9.07
CA THR A 135 5.53 18.72 -10.25
C THR A 135 5.59 20.21 -9.89
N LEU A 136 4.73 20.66 -8.96
CA LEU A 136 4.62 22.06 -8.57
C LEU A 136 5.82 22.56 -7.75
N ALA A 137 6.40 21.69 -6.93
CA ALA A 137 7.54 21.99 -6.06
C ALA A 137 8.89 21.66 -6.72
N HIS A 138 8.88 21.17 -7.96
CA HIS A 138 10.07 20.74 -8.71
C HIS A 138 10.93 19.74 -7.90
N PHE A 139 10.29 18.66 -7.44
CA PHE A 139 11.01 17.58 -6.76
C PHE A 139 12.13 17.03 -7.65
N GLU A 140 13.24 16.67 -7.01
CA GLU A 140 14.40 16.18 -7.73
C GLU A 140 14.16 14.73 -8.20
N SER A 141 14.37 14.48 -9.48
CA SER A 141 14.52 13.12 -9.97
C SER A 141 15.87 12.60 -9.49
N VAL A 142 15.87 11.61 -8.60
CA VAL A 142 17.13 10.99 -8.17
C VAL A 142 17.62 10.08 -9.29
N ASP A 143 18.45 10.62 -10.17
CA ASP A 143 19.34 9.79 -10.99
C ASP A 143 20.34 9.16 -10.01
N PHE A 144 20.23 7.86 -9.74
CA PHE A 144 21.21 7.08 -8.97
C PHE A 144 22.55 6.97 -9.74
N LYS A 145 23.17 8.09 -10.08
CA LYS A 145 24.40 8.15 -10.89
C LYS A 145 25.68 8.36 -10.08
N GLU A 146 25.60 8.44 -8.76
CA GLU A 146 26.79 8.65 -7.91
C GLU A 146 27.22 7.41 -7.11
N THR A 147 26.92 6.19 -7.57
CA THR A 147 27.61 5.00 -7.01
C THR A 147 27.93 3.86 -7.97
N LEU A 148 27.76 3.97 -9.29
CA LEU A 148 28.26 2.93 -10.21
C LEU A 148 28.69 3.53 -11.54
N GLU A 149 29.96 3.94 -11.61
CA GLU A 149 30.71 3.80 -12.85
C GLU A 149 30.73 2.31 -13.22
N LYS A 150 29.83 1.94 -14.15
CA LYS A 150 30.00 0.99 -15.27
C LYS A 150 28.70 0.23 -15.54
N SER A 151 27.86 0.80 -16.40
CA SER A 151 27.43 0.20 -17.67
C SER A 151 26.27 1.01 -18.23
N LYS A 152 26.44 1.53 -19.45
CA LYS A 152 25.35 2.12 -20.23
C LYS A 152 24.51 0.98 -20.82
N VAL A 153 23.18 1.16 -20.83
CA VAL A 153 22.29 1.15 -22.02
C VAL A 153 20.87 0.68 -21.63
N ASN A 154 19.98 1.68 -21.58
CA ASN A 154 18.59 1.75 -22.07
C ASN A 154 17.37 1.28 -21.23
N GLN A 155 16.41 2.21 -21.20
CA GLN A 155 14.98 2.16 -20.84
C GLN A 155 14.62 2.17 -19.35
N CYS A 156 13.59 2.96 -19.04
CA CYS A 156 13.09 3.35 -17.72
C CYS A 156 12.75 2.11 -16.86
N GLY A 157 13.73 1.63 -16.09
CA GLY A 157 13.62 0.46 -15.25
C GLY A 157 13.30 0.83 -13.81
N CYS A 158 12.02 0.84 -13.46
CA CYS A 158 11.61 0.61 -12.07
C CYS A 158 11.18 -0.85 -11.96
N LEU A 159 12.13 -1.74 -11.69
CA LEU A 159 11.96 -3.03 -11.01
C LEU A 159 13.32 -3.74 -10.98
N ASP A 160 13.95 -3.78 -9.81
CA ASP A 160 14.80 -4.91 -9.46
C ASP A 160 14.28 -5.53 -8.17
N HIS A 161 13.87 -6.79 -8.30
CA HIS A 161 13.54 -7.67 -7.19
C HIS A 161 14.79 -7.90 -6.33
N ILE A 162 14.74 -7.52 -5.05
CA ILE A 162 15.69 -8.03 -4.06
C ILE A 162 15.21 -9.44 -3.66
N ALA A 163 15.84 -10.46 -4.23
CA ALA A 163 15.77 -11.81 -3.71
C ALA A 163 16.57 -11.88 -2.42
N VAL A 164 15.90 -12.12 -1.28
CA VAL A 164 16.57 -12.43 -0.02
C VAL A 164 16.90 -13.92 -0.03
N THR A 165 18.15 -14.27 -0.29
CA THR A 165 18.68 -15.61 -0.05
C THR A 165 19.04 -15.72 1.44
N VAL A 166 18.35 -16.60 2.16
CA VAL A 166 18.76 -17.02 3.51
C VAL A 166 19.90 -18.03 3.34
N ASP A 167 21.13 -17.60 3.57
CA ASP A 167 22.26 -18.52 3.72
C ASP A 167 22.22 -19.13 5.12
N GLY A 168 21.86 -20.41 5.15
CA GLY A 168 21.94 -21.25 6.33
C GLY A 168 23.36 -21.77 6.48
N SER A 169 24.16 -21.10 7.30
CA SER A 169 25.46 -21.61 7.74
C SER A 169 25.39 -22.01 9.21
N SER A 170 25.12 -23.30 9.42
CA SER A 170 25.38 -24.03 10.66
C SER A 170 26.87 -23.96 11.02
N GLN A 171 27.21 -23.52 12.24
CA GLN A 171 28.41 -24.02 12.91
C GLN A 171 28.09 -24.47 14.32
N LEU A 172 28.22 -25.79 14.47
CA LEU A 172 28.43 -26.51 15.72
C LEU A 172 29.75 -26.04 16.34
N VAL A 173 29.72 -25.65 17.61
CA VAL A 173 30.87 -25.85 18.50
C VAL A 173 30.39 -26.67 19.69
N LYS A 174 30.83 -27.94 19.68
CA LYS A 174 30.91 -28.86 20.82
C LYS A 174 32.12 -28.42 21.65
N VAL A 175 31.97 -28.21 22.94
CA VAL A 175 32.32 -29.12 24.06
C VAL A 175 31.73 -28.52 25.33
#